data_AF-A0A2W4MYX5-F1
#
_entry.id   AF-A0A2W4MYX5-F1
#
_cell.length_a   1.000
_cell.length_b   1.000
_cell.length_c   1.000
_cell.angle_alpha   90.00
_cell.angle_beta   90.00
_cell.angle_gamma   90.00
#
_symmetry.space_group_name_H-M   'P 1'
#
loop_
_entity.id
_entity.type
_entity.pdbx_description
1 polymer ?
#
loop_
_entity_poly.entity_id
_entity_poly.type
_entity_poly.pdbx_seq_one_letter_code
_entity_poly.pdbx_strand_id
1 'polypeptide(L)'
;MMSAAAGRRRKHHLQLFCDLAIGLAALALILVTSRPATADEAFRAWVEELWPEAQAFGISRKTFDTAFRNLEPDLKLPDLVLPGRKQTPRGQAEFTRPPQDYINKKQIERLAAAGRALRAEHAETLRRLNRGCAGGGNTALPLWGR
;
A
#
# COMPACT_ATOMS: atom_id res chain seq x y z
N MET A 1 -45.88 58.90 -14.75
CA MET A 1 -45.68 57.42 -14.70
C MET A 1 -44.21 56.98 -14.86
N MET A 2 -43.18 57.80 -14.54
CA MET A 2 -41.76 57.43 -14.73
C MET A 2 -40.98 57.08 -13.44
N SER A 3 -41.57 57.21 -12.25
CA SER A 3 -40.85 57.01 -10.96
C SER A 3 -40.72 55.53 -10.52
N ALA A 4 -41.59 54.63 -11.01
CA ALA A 4 -41.61 53.22 -10.57
C ALA A 4 -40.53 52.31 -11.23
N ALA A 5 -39.97 52.72 -12.38
CA ALA A 5 -39.01 51.90 -13.13
C ALA A 5 -37.60 51.89 -12.51
N ALA A 6 -37.21 52.98 -11.83
CA ALA A 6 -35.88 53.14 -11.23
C ALA A 6 -35.69 52.32 -9.93
N GLY A 7 -36.78 52.05 -9.19
CA GLY A 7 -36.76 51.19 -8.00
C GLY A 7 -36.70 49.70 -8.34
N ARG A 8 -37.29 49.30 -9.46
CA ARG A 8 -37.27 47.91 -9.94
C ARG A 8 -35.88 47.50 -10.44
N ARG A 9 -35.20 48.36 -11.22
CA ARG A 9 -33.80 48.11 -11.65
C ARG A 9 -32.84 47.98 -10.46
N ARG A 10 -32.94 48.87 -9.46
CA ARG A 10 -32.09 48.81 -8.25
C ARG A 10 -32.25 47.51 -7.46
N LYS A 11 -33.47 46.97 -7.35
CA LYS A 11 -33.72 45.67 -6.70
C LYS A 11 -33.12 44.51 -7.48
N HIS A 12 -33.22 44.52 -8.81
CA HIS A 12 -32.59 43.50 -9.65
C HIS A 12 -31.06 43.55 -9.57
N HIS A 13 -30.45 44.74 -9.55
CA HIS A 13 -29.00 44.88 -9.37
C HIS A 13 -28.55 44.37 -8.00
N LEU A 14 -29.34 44.58 -6.94
CA LEU A 14 -29.03 44.10 -5.59
C LEU A 14 -29.18 42.58 -5.46
N GLN A 15 -30.20 41.98 -6.08
CA GLN A 15 -30.41 40.53 -6.11
C GLN A 15 -29.29 39.82 -6.89
N LEU A 16 -28.93 40.33 -8.07
CA LEU A 16 -27.81 39.80 -8.86
C LEU A 16 -26.47 39.86 -8.09
N PHE A 17 -26.27 40.89 -7.27
CA PHE A 17 -25.08 41.03 -6.44
C PHE A 17 -25.04 40.00 -5.30
N CYS A 18 -26.17 39.73 -4.65
CA CYS A 18 -26.28 38.72 -3.60
C CYS A 18 -26.06 37.30 -4.16
N ASP A 19 -26.67 36.97 -5.30
CA ASP A 19 -26.51 35.65 -5.92
C ASP A 19 -25.06 35.39 -6.37
N LEU A 20 -24.40 36.42 -6.91
CA LEU A 20 -22.97 36.37 -7.26
C LEU A 20 -22.09 36.18 -6.01
N ALA A 21 -22.40 36.88 -4.91
CA ALA A 21 -21.66 36.76 -3.66
C ALA A 21 -21.82 35.36 -3.03
N ILE A 22 -23.03 34.78 -3.08
CA ILE A 22 -23.30 33.41 -2.60
C ILE A 22 -22.58 32.39 -3.49
N GLY A 23 -22.62 32.56 -4.81
CA GLY A 23 -21.90 31.69 -5.76
C GLY A 23 -20.39 31.71 -5.54
N LEU A 24 -19.81 32.89 -5.32
CA LEU A 24 -18.39 33.06 -5.00
C LEU A 24 -18.03 32.44 -3.64
N ALA A 25 -18.88 32.58 -2.63
CA ALA A 25 -18.66 31.98 -1.31
C ALA A 25 -18.73 30.44 -1.36
N ALA A 26 -19.68 29.88 -2.10
CA ALA A 26 -19.80 28.43 -2.31
C ALA A 26 -18.59 27.87 -3.06
N LEU A 27 -18.14 28.57 -4.11
CA LEU A 27 -16.94 28.18 -4.86
C LEU A 27 -15.69 28.23 -3.97
N ALA A 28 -15.52 29.30 -3.17
CA ALA A 28 -14.41 29.43 -2.23
C ALA A 28 -14.41 28.28 -1.19
N LEU A 29 -15.58 27.85 -0.70
CA LEU A 29 -15.69 26.75 0.24
C LEU A 29 -15.28 25.39 -0.37
N ILE A 30 -15.63 25.15 -1.64
CA ILE A 30 -15.22 23.95 -2.39
C ILE A 30 -13.70 23.93 -2.60
N LEU A 31 -13.10 25.09 -2.90
CA LEU A 31 -11.65 25.21 -3.08
C LEU A 31 -10.87 25.02 -1.76
N VAL A 32 -11.42 25.44 -0.62
CA VAL A 32 -10.78 25.26 0.70
C VAL A 32 -10.83 23.79 1.18
N THR A 33 -11.90 23.06 0.82
CA THR A 33 -12.06 21.65 1.20
C THR A 33 -11.31 20.68 0.28
N SER A 34 -10.95 21.12 -0.93
CA SER A 34 -10.15 20.37 -1.90
C SER A 34 -8.65 20.45 -1.59
N ARG A 35 -8.23 20.01 -0.40
CA ARG A 35 -6.81 19.81 -0.11
C ARG A 35 -6.37 18.45 -0.65
N PRO A 36 -5.26 18.37 -1.40
CA PRO A 36 -4.70 17.07 -1.75
C PRO A 36 -4.37 16.33 -0.45
N ALA A 37 -4.92 15.12 -0.30
CA ALA A 37 -4.59 14.27 0.84
C ALA A 37 -3.08 14.06 0.84
N THR A 38 -2.45 14.38 1.96
CA THR A 38 -1.05 14.03 2.17
C THR A 38 -0.94 12.50 2.24
N ALA A 39 0.18 11.93 1.80
CA ALA A 39 0.40 10.48 1.86
C ALA A 39 0.19 9.94 3.28
N ASP A 40 0.52 10.74 4.29
CA ASP A 40 0.36 10.39 5.71
C ASP A 40 -1.11 10.34 6.16
N GLU A 41 -1.95 11.27 5.68
CA GLU A 41 -3.39 11.25 6.00
C GLU A 41 -4.11 10.09 5.34
N ALA A 42 -3.81 9.82 4.06
CA ALA A 42 -4.38 8.68 3.34
C ALA A 42 -3.93 7.34 3.95
N PHE A 43 -2.64 7.24 4.32
CA PHE A 43 -2.10 6.07 4.98
C PHE A 43 -2.77 5.82 6.34
N ARG A 44 -2.97 6.86 7.15
CA ARG A 44 -3.67 6.74 8.44
C ARG A 44 -5.13 6.34 8.28
N ALA A 45 -5.83 6.89 7.30
CA ALA A 45 -7.21 6.50 7.02
C ALA A 45 -7.29 5.02 6.63
N TRP A 46 -6.39 4.57 5.75
CA TRP A 46 -6.27 3.16 5.38
C TRP A 46 -5.97 2.25 6.58
N VAL A 47 -5.09 2.66 7.50
CA VAL A 47 -4.86 1.90 8.74
C VAL A 47 -6.15 1.77 9.55
N GLU A 48 -6.94 2.82 9.73
CA GLU A 48 -8.22 2.72 10.46
C GLU A 48 -9.27 1.86 9.72
N GLU A 49 -9.26 1.82 8.38
CA GLU A 49 -10.12 0.93 7.59
C GLU A 49 -9.83 -0.56 7.84
N LEU A 50 -8.62 -0.92 8.28
CA LEU A 50 -8.26 -2.30 8.66
C LEU A 50 -8.82 -2.72 10.03
N TRP A 51 -9.25 -1.76 10.87
CA TRP A 51 -9.68 -2.06 12.24
C TRP A 51 -10.83 -3.08 12.32
N PRO A 52 -11.93 -2.98 11.54
CA PRO A 52 -13.03 -3.94 11.61
C PRO A 52 -12.60 -5.38 11.30
N GLU A 53 -11.67 -5.56 10.35
CA GLU A 53 -11.14 -6.87 9.99
C GLU A 53 -10.22 -7.40 11.09
N ALA A 54 -9.29 -6.57 11.61
CA ALA A 54 -8.44 -6.94 12.74
C ALA A 54 -9.26 -7.35 13.97
N GLN A 55 -10.34 -6.62 14.25
CA GLN A 55 -11.28 -6.94 15.32
C GLN A 55 -11.97 -8.28 15.07
N ALA A 56 -12.38 -8.58 13.84
CA ALA A 56 -12.98 -9.87 13.47
C ALA A 56 -12.02 -11.05 13.69
N PHE A 57 -10.72 -10.83 13.52
CA PHE A 57 -9.67 -11.81 13.85
C PHE A 57 -9.33 -11.89 15.36
N GLY A 58 -10.03 -11.16 16.22
CA GLY A 58 -9.85 -11.18 17.67
C GLY A 58 -8.66 -10.35 18.17
N ILE A 59 -8.13 -9.45 17.34
CA ILE A 59 -7.04 -8.55 17.74
C ILE A 59 -7.61 -7.46 18.64
N SER A 60 -7.01 -7.25 19.82
CA SER A 60 -7.42 -6.18 20.73
C SER A 60 -7.05 -4.80 20.17
N ARG A 61 -7.86 -3.78 20.46
CA ARG A 61 -7.57 -2.39 20.04
C ARG A 61 -6.19 -1.93 20.53
N LYS A 62 -5.82 -2.29 21.76
CA LYS A 62 -4.49 -2.00 22.33
C LYS A 62 -3.37 -2.61 21.50
N THR A 63 -3.50 -3.87 21.08
CA THR A 63 -2.50 -4.56 20.23
C THR A 63 -2.40 -3.89 18.87
N PHE A 64 -3.54 -3.56 18.25
CA PHE A 64 -3.62 -2.86 16.98
C PHE A 64 -2.92 -1.50 17.03
N ASP A 65 -3.32 -0.64 17.97
CA ASP A 65 -2.75 0.70 18.14
C ASP A 65 -1.25 0.65 18.48
N THR A 66 -0.80 -0.40 19.18
CA THR A 66 0.62 -0.59 19.48
C THR A 66 1.41 -1.00 18.25
N ALA A 67 0.87 -1.89 17.41
CA ALA A 67 1.51 -2.36 16.20
C ALA A 67 1.66 -1.26 15.14
N PHE A 68 0.70 -0.34 15.07
CA PHE A 68 0.69 0.78 14.12
C PHE A 68 1.24 2.10 14.69
N ARG A 69 1.73 2.09 15.93
CA ARG A 69 2.28 3.30 16.57
C ARG A 69 3.53 3.77 15.83
N ASN A 70 3.54 5.04 15.43
CA ASN A 70 4.65 5.69 14.70
C ASN A 70 5.02 4.99 13.39
N LEU A 71 4.08 4.28 12.76
CA LEU A 71 4.30 3.71 11.44
C LEU A 71 4.17 4.82 10.38
N GLU A 72 5.17 4.94 9.53
CA GLU A 72 5.18 5.86 8.39
C GLU A 72 5.24 5.06 7.07
N PRO A 73 4.58 5.55 6.00
CA PRO A 73 4.64 4.89 4.69
C PRO A 73 6.02 5.04 4.05
N ASP A 74 6.66 3.92 3.65
CA ASP A 74 7.91 3.96 2.89
C ASP A 74 7.68 4.25 1.41
N LEU A 75 7.72 5.53 1.04
CA LEU A 75 7.51 5.98 -0.34
C LEU A 75 8.70 5.72 -1.29
N LYS A 76 9.80 5.14 -0.80
CA LYS A 76 10.99 4.84 -1.63
C LYS A 76 10.87 3.51 -2.37
N LEU A 77 9.88 2.68 -2.03
CA LEU A 77 9.65 1.40 -2.67
C LEU A 77 9.50 1.59 -4.21
N PRO A 78 10.18 0.76 -5.01
CA PRO A 78 10.33 0.98 -6.45
C PRO A 78 9.01 0.85 -7.22
N ASP A 79 8.11 0.00 -6.72
CA ASP A 79 6.86 -0.37 -7.42
C ASP A 79 5.63 0.38 -6.88
N LEU A 80 5.82 1.42 -6.06
CA LEU A 80 4.72 2.23 -5.57
C LEU A 80 4.12 3.10 -6.68
N VAL A 81 2.81 2.95 -6.87
CA VAL A 81 2.00 3.85 -7.68
C VAL A 81 1.71 5.11 -6.87
N LEU A 82 2.47 6.17 -7.14
CA LEU A 82 2.30 7.48 -6.50
C LEU A 82 1.80 8.51 -7.51
N PRO A 83 0.84 9.39 -7.14
CA PRO A 83 0.42 10.49 -8.00
C PRO A 83 1.62 11.33 -8.45
N GLY A 84 1.76 11.56 -9.76
CA GLY A 84 2.85 12.37 -10.32
C GLY A 84 4.20 11.64 -10.49
N ARG A 85 4.35 10.39 -10.03
CA ARG A 85 5.56 9.59 -10.29
C ARG A 85 5.41 8.83 -11.61
N LYS A 86 6.34 8.99 -12.54
CA LYS A 86 6.39 8.14 -13.75
C LYS A 86 6.68 6.70 -13.33
N GLN A 87 5.70 5.83 -13.53
CA GLN A 87 5.89 4.39 -13.36
C GLN A 87 6.92 3.95 -14.40
N THR A 88 8.04 3.41 -13.93
CA THR A 88 8.93 2.63 -14.78
C THR A 88 8.57 1.18 -14.47
N PRO A 89 7.78 0.49 -15.31
CA PRO A 89 7.49 -0.91 -15.06
C PRO A 89 8.82 -1.65 -15.12
N ARG A 90 9.39 -2.01 -13.96
CA ARG A 90 10.37 -3.07 -13.95
C ARG A 90 9.58 -4.33 -14.23
N GLY A 91 9.65 -4.80 -15.49
CA GLY A 91 9.11 -6.10 -15.85
C GLY A 91 9.57 -7.11 -14.82
N GLN A 92 8.64 -7.93 -14.30
CA GLN A 92 8.99 -8.91 -13.28
C GLN A 92 10.18 -9.72 -13.81
N ALA A 93 11.16 -10.00 -12.95
CA ALA A 93 12.40 -10.64 -13.39
C ALA A 93 12.13 -11.91 -14.24
N GLU A 94 11.04 -12.62 -13.91
CA GLU A 94 10.52 -13.81 -14.58
C GLU A 94 10.25 -13.62 -16.09
N PHE A 95 9.97 -12.39 -16.56
CA PHE A 95 9.69 -12.10 -17.97
C PHE A 95 10.88 -11.47 -18.72
N THR A 96 11.92 -11.07 -18.00
CA THR A 96 13.06 -10.33 -18.57
C THR A 96 14.33 -11.16 -18.68
N ARG A 97 14.39 -12.31 -18.00
CA ARG A 97 15.52 -13.23 -18.04
C ARG A 97 15.14 -14.53 -18.78
N PRO A 98 15.92 -14.95 -19.79
CA PRO A 98 15.79 -16.27 -20.37
C PRO A 98 15.96 -17.37 -19.31
N PRO A 99 15.24 -18.52 -19.40
CA PRO A 99 15.38 -19.63 -18.46
C PRO A 99 16.83 -20.10 -18.23
N GLN A 100 17.67 -20.05 -19.27
CA GLN A 100 19.08 -20.40 -19.17
C GLN A 100 19.89 -19.52 -18.20
N ASP A 101 19.49 -18.26 -18.00
CA ASP A 101 20.20 -17.32 -17.12
C ASP A 101 19.87 -17.55 -15.64
N TYR A 102 18.83 -18.36 -15.35
CA TYR A 102 18.47 -18.79 -13.99
C TYR A 102 19.25 -20.02 -13.52
N ILE A 103 19.84 -20.79 -14.44
CA ILE A 103 20.51 -22.06 -14.12
C ILE A 103 22.02 -21.86 -14.12
N ASN A 104 22.58 -21.48 -12.98
CA ASN A 104 24.02 -21.40 -12.78
C ASN A 104 24.55 -22.69 -12.14
N LYS A 105 25.22 -23.53 -12.93
CA LYS A 105 25.77 -24.82 -12.48
C LYS A 105 26.67 -24.70 -11.25
N LYS A 106 27.58 -23.71 -11.23
CA LYS A 106 28.51 -23.48 -10.11
C LYS A 106 27.77 -23.08 -8.83
N GLN A 107 26.72 -22.29 -8.95
CA GLN A 107 25.84 -21.93 -7.83
C GLN A 107 25.10 -23.16 -7.30
N ILE A 108 24.53 -23.98 -8.18
CA ILE A 108 23.82 -25.22 -7.82
C ILE A 108 24.76 -26.18 -7.08
N GLU A 109 25.98 -26.37 -7.57
CA GLU A 109 26.98 -27.24 -6.93
C GLU A 109 27.36 -26.74 -5.53
N ARG A 110 27.57 -25.43 -5.37
CA ARG A 110 27.84 -24.81 -4.07
C ARG A 110 26.67 -24.98 -3.10
N LEU A 111 25.45 -24.69 -3.55
CA LEU A 111 24.24 -24.83 -2.73
C LEU A 111 23.98 -26.30 -2.36
N ALA A 112 24.24 -27.24 -3.27
CA ALA A 112 24.13 -28.66 -3.00
C ALA A 112 25.16 -29.12 -1.96
N ALA A 113 26.40 -28.61 -2.01
CA ALA A 113 27.41 -28.90 -1.01
C ALA A 113 27.02 -28.35 0.38
N ALA A 114 26.59 -27.09 0.44
CA ALA A 114 26.09 -26.47 1.67
C ALA A 114 24.88 -27.21 2.25
N GLY A 115 23.92 -27.58 1.39
CA GLY A 115 22.76 -28.37 1.78
C GLY A 115 23.10 -29.75 2.31
N ARG A 116 24.13 -30.42 1.78
CA ARG A 116 24.63 -31.69 2.34
C ARG A 116 25.24 -31.50 3.73
N ALA A 117 26.01 -30.43 3.94
CA ALA A 117 26.60 -30.11 5.24
C ALA A 117 25.51 -29.81 6.29
N LEU A 118 24.56 -28.92 5.97
CA LEU A 118 23.44 -28.58 6.85
C LEU A 118 22.53 -29.78 7.16
N ARG A 119 22.38 -30.70 6.19
CA ARG A 119 21.65 -31.95 6.41
C ARG A 119 22.35 -32.84 7.43
N ALA A 120 23.67 -32.93 7.36
CA ALA A 120 24.45 -33.73 8.31
C ALA A 120 24.40 -33.10 9.71
N GLU A 121 24.57 -31.79 9.79
CA GLU A 121 24.55 -31.02 11.05
C GLU A 121 23.17 -31.08 11.75
N HIS A 122 22.08 -30.95 10.99
CA HIS A 122 20.72 -30.91 11.55
C HIS A 122 19.93 -32.21 11.33
N ALA A 123 20.63 -33.33 11.14
CA ALA A 123 20.02 -34.61 10.75
C ALA A 123 18.90 -35.09 11.70
N GLU A 124 19.05 -34.89 13.01
CA GLU A 124 18.04 -35.29 13.99
C GLU A 124 16.80 -34.38 13.98
N THR A 125 17.00 -33.06 13.96
CA THR A 125 15.93 -32.07 13.88
C THR A 125 15.12 -32.24 12.59
N LEU A 126 15.80 -32.41 11.45
CA LEU A 126 15.16 -32.66 10.16
C LEU A 126 14.40 -33.99 10.17
N ARG A 127 14.96 -35.06 10.74
CA ARG A 127 14.23 -36.34 10.90
C ARG A 127 12.97 -36.19 11.75
N ARG A 128 13.01 -35.39 12.83
CA ARG A 128 11.84 -35.11 13.67
C ARG A 128 10.76 -34.31 12.93
N LEU A 129 11.14 -33.23 12.25
CA LEU A 129 10.22 -32.41 11.45
C LEU A 129 9.57 -33.22 10.33
N ASN A 130 10.36 -34.02 9.62
CA ASN A 130 9.88 -34.84 8.51
C ASN A 130 8.94 -35.98 8.94
N ARG A 131 8.95 -36.41 10.20
CA ARG A 131 7.97 -37.39 10.71
C ARG A 131 6.58 -36.79 10.93
N GLY A 132 6.49 -35.47 11.17
CA GLY A 132 5.23 -34.76 11.35
C GLY A 132 4.65 -34.18 10.05
N CYS A 133 5.46 -34.06 9.00
CA CYS A 133 5.05 -33.54 7.71
C CYS A 133 4.87 -34.68 6.69
N ALA A 134 3.68 -34.81 6.10
CA ALA A 134 3.31 -35.91 5.19
C ALA A 134 4.04 -35.93 3.83
N GLY A 135 5.02 -35.05 3.59
CA GLY A 135 5.85 -35.02 2.38
C GLY A 135 7.26 -35.52 2.70
N GLY A 136 7.63 -36.70 2.18
CA GLY A 136 8.90 -37.38 2.43
C GLY A 136 10.13 -36.45 2.50
N GLY A 137 11.02 -36.74 3.44
CA GLY A 137 11.97 -35.83 4.10
C GLY A 137 13.08 -35.17 3.28
N ASN A 138 12.77 -34.54 2.15
CA ASN A 138 13.73 -33.83 1.31
C ASN A 138 13.32 -32.39 0.93
N THR A 139 12.19 -31.88 1.42
CA THR A 139 11.60 -30.61 0.93
C THR A 139 11.87 -29.38 1.78
N ALA A 140 12.04 -29.51 3.10
CA ALA A 140 12.22 -28.35 3.99
C ALA A 140 13.57 -27.63 3.76
N LEU A 141 14.65 -28.40 3.59
CA LEU A 141 16.00 -27.83 3.50
C LEU A 141 16.24 -27.03 2.20
N PRO A 142 15.80 -27.47 1.01
CA PRO A 142 15.88 -26.66 -0.21
C PRO A 142 15.01 -25.39 -0.19
N LEU A 143 14.01 -25.29 0.69
CA LEU A 143 13.24 -24.05 0.87
C LEU A 143 14.04 -22.99 1.63
N TRP A 144 14.88 -23.42 2.57
CA TRP A 144 15.65 -22.52 3.45
C TRP A 144 17.01 -22.12 2.84
N GLY A 145 17.62 -22.99 2.04
CA GLY A 145 18.96 -22.78 1.50
C GLY A 145 19.03 -22.05 0.16
N ARG A 146 18.03 -21.25 -0.21
CA ARG A 146 17.96 -20.52 -1.49
C ARG A 146 18.84 -19.28 -1.46
#